data_AF-A0A0C7N8C4-F1
#
_entry.id   AF-A0A0C7N8C4-F1
#
_cell.length_a   1.000
_cell.length_b   1.000
_cell.length_c   1.000
_cell.angle_alpha   90.00
_cell.angle_beta   90.00
_cell.angle_gamma   90.00
#
_symmetry.space_group_name_H-M   'P 1'
#
loop_
_entity.id
_entity.type
_entity.pdbx_description
1 polymer ?
#
loop_
_entity_poly.entity_id
_entity_poly.type
_entity_poly.pdbx_seq_one_letter_code
_entity_poly.pdbx_strand_id
1 'polypeptide(L)'
;MQAETSVEDFRSTSLAGTTSGVANGGVKLENSPTIEETHAIPDASEGKPTAELETEVESEQDANQQQTGQQLPQQTGIKVLHHRVSGYVGFANLPKQWHRKSIRRGFSLNLLCVGQKGLGKSTLINTLFNKPLYDLSAAATADLAALKLGNAGDRMAGADIDPSQQPREELGTQQQQQQEAGQARDPTKVEVKIETHTTTIEENGVALTLNVIDAPGFGDGINNADAWVPIVREIDHRFDQYLDAENRVDRNSIEDNRVHACLYFIEPTNHSLKALDLEFCKAVHQKCNLIPVIAKSDILTDEEIEEFKATIRGQLENEGIELFEPPQYVLDDKETAARSLQLHSQMPYAIVGSTTQVSTADGRQVRGRAYPWGVIEVDNAAHSDFVHLRDLLIKVYLMELRRKTENVLYERYRSEKLGFLNIKQDNSVFKEYDPELKQKEEKQLHEAKLAKLEAEMKAVFQQKVNEKEKKLQKSEAELFNRHKEMKDKLTKQLKALEDKKHQLEMSLVNQSANSPAQTKKKGFLR
;
A
#
# COMPACT_ATOMS: atom_id res chain seq x y z
N MET A 1 -15.38 -38.17 -42.96
CA MET A 1 -16.50 -37.25 -42.67
C MET A 1 -15.88 -35.90 -42.38
N GLN A 2 -15.89 -35.05 -43.42
CA GLN A 2 -15.37 -33.68 -43.47
C GLN A 2 -16.57 -32.71 -43.43
N ALA A 3 -16.34 -31.51 -42.89
CA ALA A 3 -16.97 -30.21 -43.20
C ALA A 3 -16.46 -29.24 -42.08
N GLU A 4 -15.59 -28.26 -42.27
CA GLU A 4 -15.44 -27.16 -43.26
C GLU A 4 -16.68 -26.27 -43.41
N THR A 5 -16.55 -25.03 -42.94
CA THR A 5 -17.10 -23.76 -43.48
C THR A 5 -16.38 -22.61 -42.75
N SER A 6 -15.41 -21.91 -43.32
CA SER A 6 -15.40 -20.92 -44.42
C SER A 6 -15.62 -19.47 -43.96
N VAL A 7 -14.51 -18.74 -44.08
CA VAL A 7 -14.31 -17.28 -44.12
C VAL A 7 -14.87 -16.74 -45.44
N GLU A 8 -15.48 -15.55 -45.47
CA GLU A 8 -15.36 -14.63 -46.62
C GLU A 8 -15.52 -13.15 -46.21
N ASP A 9 -14.58 -12.36 -46.74
CA ASP A 9 -14.51 -10.91 -46.84
C ASP A 9 -15.60 -10.32 -47.74
N PHE A 10 -15.96 -9.04 -47.56
CA PHE A 10 -16.28 -8.20 -48.73
C PHE A 10 -15.85 -6.74 -48.57
N ARG A 11 -15.04 -6.32 -49.54
CA ARG A 11 -14.48 -5.00 -49.78
C ARG A 11 -15.47 -4.13 -50.56
N SER A 12 -15.52 -2.84 -50.18
CA SER A 12 -15.60 -1.63 -51.02
C SER A 12 -16.36 -1.64 -52.37
N THR A 13 -17.31 -0.71 -52.53
CA THR A 13 -17.46 0.08 -53.77
C THR A 13 -18.13 1.43 -53.52
N SER A 14 -17.50 2.47 -54.05
CA SER A 14 -17.97 3.86 -54.21
C SER A 14 -19.00 3.96 -55.34
N LEU A 15 -19.94 4.92 -55.28
CA LEU A 15 -20.33 5.74 -56.44
C LEU A 15 -21.22 6.93 -56.04
N ALA A 16 -21.05 7.99 -56.83
CA ALA A 16 -21.51 9.37 -56.68
C ALA A 16 -22.98 9.63 -57.05
N GLY A 17 -23.48 10.83 -56.69
CA GLY A 17 -24.29 11.62 -57.62
C GLY A 17 -25.67 12.14 -57.14
N THR A 18 -25.67 13.40 -56.69
CA THR A 18 -26.56 14.51 -57.14
C THR A 18 -28.09 14.44 -56.94
N THR A 19 -28.64 15.40 -56.17
CA THR A 19 -29.64 16.46 -56.53
C THR A 19 -30.63 16.81 -55.40
N SER A 20 -30.65 18.10 -55.06
CA SER A 20 -31.76 19.01 -54.70
C SER A 20 -32.95 18.57 -53.81
N GLY A 21 -33.28 19.42 -52.82
CA GLY A 21 -34.69 19.69 -52.46
C GLY A 21 -35.03 19.98 -50.99
N VAL A 22 -34.83 21.24 -50.56
CA VAL A 22 -35.64 22.08 -49.65
C VAL A 22 -36.55 21.41 -48.57
N ALA A 23 -36.30 21.68 -47.28
CA ALA A 23 -37.18 22.44 -46.35
C ALA A 23 -36.99 22.12 -44.84
N ASN A 24 -36.50 23.14 -44.11
CA ASN A 24 -36.85 23.63 -42.77
C ASN A 24 -36.84 22.78 -41.47
N GLY A 25 -36.12 23.35 -40.48
CA GLY A 25 -36.40 23.28 -39.03
C GLY A 25 -35.11 23.34 -38.19
N GLY A 26 -34.50 24.51 -37.92
CA GLY A 26 -34.54 25.21 -36.60
C GLY A 26 -33.36 24.78 -35.67
N VAL A 27 -32.69 25.55 -34.80
CA VAL A 27 -32.66 26.95 -34.35
C VAL A 27 -31.23 27.19 -33.79
N LYS A 28 -30.71 28.43 -33.90
CA LYS A 28 -29.37 28.94 -33.49
C LYS A 28 -29.22 29.18 -31.98
N LEU A 29 -27.98 29.06 -31.48
CA LEU A 29 -27.41 29.86 -30.38
C LEU A 29 -25.96 30.28 -30.73
N GLU A 30 -25.72 31.58 -30.75
CA GLU A 30 -24.47 32.34 -30.96
C GLU A 30 -24.43 33.37 -29.80
N ASN A 31 -23.34 33.93 -29.27
CA ASN A 31 -21.91 33.94 -29.55
C ASN A 31 -21.17 34.51 -28.30
N SER A 32 -19.91 34.14 -28.12
CA SER A 32 -18.90 34.82 -27.29
C SER A 32 -18.24 35.99 -28.05
N PRO A 33 -17.52 36.91 -27.38
CA PRO A 33 -16.53 37.74 -28.07
C PRO A 33 -15.09 37.62 -27.55
N THR A 34 -14.20 37.78 -28.51
CA THR A 34 -12.73 37.78 -28.57
C THR A 34 -12.10 39.05 -27.95
N ILE A 35 -10.84 38.98 -27.52
CA ILE A 35 -10.01 40.09 -27.02
C ILE A 35 -8.80 40.29 -27.96
N GLU A 36 -8.49 41.55 -28.31
CA GLU A 36 -7.20 41.98 -28.88
C GLU A 36 -6.48 42.96 -27.93
N GLU A 37 -5.15 42.96 -28.01
CA GLU A 37 -4.16 43.60 -27.14
C GLU A 37 -4.03 45.14 -27.34
N THR A 38 -3.52 45.85 -26.32
CA THR A 38 -2.45 46.87 -26.46
C THR A 38 -1.86 47.29 -25.11
N HIS A 39 -0.59 47.71 -25.16
CA HIS A 39 0.41 47.88 -24.09
C HIS A 39 0.31 49.15 -23.19
N ALA A 40 0.96 49.02 -22.01
CA ALA A 40 1.81 49.98 -21.28
C ALA A 40 1.27 50.87 -20.14
N ILE A 41 2.13 50.94 -19.11
CA ILE A 41 2.08 51.41 -17.69
C ILE A 41 2.42 52.94 -17.68
N PRO A 42 2.09 53.84 -16.69
CA PRO A 42 2.30 53.61 -15.25
C PRO A 42 1.51 54.36 -14.16
N ASP A 43 1.80 53.90 -12.93
CA ASP A 43 1.90 54.61 -11.63
C ASP A 43 0.63 54.98 -10.86
N ALA A 44 0.54 54.49 -9.62
CA ALA A 44 -0.48 54.90 -8.64
C ALA A 44 0.18 55.13 -7.27
N SER A 45 0.27 56.42 -6.93
CA SER A 45 0.51 56.94 -5.58
C SER A 45 -0.81 57.11 -4.81
N GLU A 46 -0.64 57.26 -3.51
CA GLU A 46 -1.62 57.24 -2.41
C GLU A 46 -2.84 58.18 -2.53
N GLY A 47 -3.97 57.79 -1.92
CA GLY A 47 -5.09 58.71 -1.64
C GLY A 47 -6.25 58.08 -0.85
N LYS A 48 -6.56 58.66 0.32
CA LYS A 48 -7.59 58.28 1.31
C LYS A 48 -9.05 58.41 0.80
N PRO A 49 -10.04 57.77 1.47
CA PRO A 49 -11.45 57.88 1.13
C PRO A 49 -12.17 59.02 1.88
N THR A 50 -13.19 59.61 1.24
CA THR A 50 -14.19 60.49 1.85
C THR A 50 -15.60 59.98 1.57
N ALA A 51 -16.35 59.82 2.66
CA ALA A 51 -17.80 60.02 2.88
C ALA A 51 -18.82 59.60 1.81
N GLU A 52 -19.71 58.69 2.20
CA GLU A 52 -21.00 58.44 1.54
C GLU A 52 -22.18 58.88 2.43
N LEU A 53 -23.20 59.39 1.73
CA LEU A 53 -24.46 59.95 2.19
C LEU A 53 -25.41 58.91 2.80
N GLU A 54 -26.18 59.38 3.78
CA GLU A 54 -27.40 58.77 4.29
C GLU A 54 -28.59 59.00 3.35
N THR A 55 -29.48 58.02 3.24
CA THR A 55 -30.88 58.25 2.85
C THR A 55 -31.78 57.37 3.72
N GLU A 56 -32.58 58.01 4.56
CA GLU A 56 -33.66 57.42 5.35
C GLU A 56 -34.91 57.20 4.50
N VAL A 57 -35.66 56.15 4.82
CA VAL A 57 -37.11 56.07 4.55
C VAL A 57 -37.79 55.46 5.77
N GLU A 58 -38.63 56.26 6.42
CA GLU A 58 -39.54 55.84 7.49
C GLU A 58 -40.78 55.12 6.94
N SER A 59 -41.29 54.17 7.72
CA SER A 59 -42.74 53.99 7.89
C SER A 59 -43.02 53.34 9.25
N GLU A 60 -43.81 54.04 10.06
CA GLU A 60 -44.37 53.56 11.33
C GLU A 60 -45.61 52.68 11.08
N GLN A 61 -45.83 51.64 11.90
CA GLN A 61 -46.96 51.56 12.83
C GLN A 61 -47.08 50.18 13.53
N ASP A 62 -47.57 50.27 14.76
CA ASP A 62 -48.35 49.31 15.54
C ASP A 62 -47.75 48.49 16.68
N ALA A 63 -48.57 48.45 17.72
CA ALA A 63 -48.28 48.24 19.12
C ALA A 63 -48.57 46.81 19.60
N ASN A 64 -47.66 46.32 20.43
CA ASN A 64 -47.88 45.65 21.72
C ASN A 64 -49.04 44.64 21.87
N GLN A 65 -48.70 43.35 21.86
CA GLN A 65 -49.39 42.33 22.68
C GLN A 65 -48.36 41.41 23.34
N GLN A 66 -48.43 41.35 24.67
CA GLN A 66 -47.63 40.48 25.54
C GLN A 66 -48.08 39.02 25.42
N GLN A 67 -47.13 38.09 25.31
CA GLN A 67 -47.30 36.73 25.82
C GLN A 67 -45.96 36.12 26.27
N THR A 68 -45.98 35.75 27.55
CA THR A 68 -45.02 35.00 28.36
C THR A 68 -44.36 33.81 27.66
N GLY A 69 -43.02 33.75 27.73
CA GLY A 69 -42.20 32.60 27.37
C GLY A 69 -40.85 32.68 28.08
N GLN A 70 -40.37 31.53 28.57
CA GLN A 70 -39.16 31.36 29.38
C GLN A 70 -37.92 31.99 28.71
N GLN A 71 -37.19 32.88 29.42
CA GLN A 71 -35.85 33.31 28.99
C GLN A 71 -34.88 32.14 29.12
N LEU A 72 -34.46 31.58 27.99
CA LEU A 72 -33.30 30.68 27.92
C LEU A 72 -32.04 31.48 28.31
N PRO A 73 -31.08 30.88 29.03
CA PRO A 73 -29.82 31.56 29.35
C PRO A 73 -29.15 31.98 28.05
N GLN A 74 -28.73 33.25 27.97
CA GLN A 74 -27.94 33.76 26.84
C GLN A 74 -26.74 32.84 26.64
N GLN A 75 -26.74 32.07 25.56
CA GLN A 75 -25.53 31.41 25.11
C GLN A 75 -24.53 32.53 24.82
N THR A 76 -23.41 32.54 25.53
CA THR A 76 -22.30 33.45 25.27
C THR A 76 -21.97 33.35 23.78
N GLY A 77 -22.22 34.44 23.06
CA GLY A 77 -22.12 34.47 21.61
C GLY A 77 -20.82 33.84 21.15
N ILE A 78 -20.93 32.83 20.29
CA ILE A 78 -19.77 32.33 19.54
C ILE A 78 -19.20 33.56 18.83
N LYS A 79 -18.03 34.02 19.26
CA LYS A 79 -17.29 35.06 18.55
C LYS A 79 -16.88 34.47 17.21
N VAL A 80 -17.73 34.65 16.20
CA VAL A 80 -17.39 34.36 14.81
C VAL A 80 -16.27 35.33 14.44
N LEU A 81 -15.04 34.85 14.52
CA LEU A 81 -13.88 35.57 14.00
C LEU A 81 -14.03 35.60 12.47
N HIS A 82 -14.60 36.68 11.93
CA HIS A 82 -14.51 36.97 10.51
C HIS A 82 -13.04 37.27 10.19
N HIS A 83 -12.29 36.24 9.82
CA HIS A 83 -10.99 36.41 9.18
C HIS A 83 -11.25 37.14 7.86
N ARG A 84 -11.00 38.46 7.83
CA ARG A 84 -10.97 39.22 6.59
C ARG A 84 -9.80 38.69 5.77
N VAL A 85 -10.10 38.00 4.67
CA VAL A 85 -9.06 37.50 3.79
C VAL A 85 -8.42 38.70 3.10
N SER A 86 -7.11 38.91 3.29
CA SER A 86 -6.41 40.01 2.63
C SER A 86 -6.15 39.63 1.16
N GLY A 87 -6.94 40.18 0.26
CA GLY A 87 -6.73 40.07 -1.19
C GLY A 87 -7.78 39.24 -1.93
N TYR A 88 -7.71 39.27 -3.26
CA TYR A 88 -8.64 38.58 -4.14
C TYR A 88 -8.54 37.05 -3.98
N VAL A 89 -9.62 36.42 -3.53
CA VAL A 89 -9.79 34.97 -3.43
C VAL A 89 -10.68 34.52 -4.59
N GLY A 90 -10.08 33.93 -5.61
CA GLY A 90 -10.79 33.37 -6.76
C GLY A 90 -10.01 32.22 -7.38
N PHE A 91 -10.65 31.38 -8.19
CA PHE A 91 -10.01 30.24 -8.88
C PHE A 91 -8.78 30.66 -9.70
N ALA A 92 -8.77 31.89 -10.23
CA ALA A 92 -7.63 32.48 -10.92
C ALA A 92 -6.37 32.66 -10.03
N ASN A 93 -6.55 32.76 -8.71
CA ASN A 93 -5.46 32.89 -7.75
C ASN A 93 -5.04 31.55 -7.14
N LEU A 94 -5.75 30.45 -7.45
CA LEU A 94 -5.42 29.11 -6.96
C LEU A 94 -4.00 28.66 -7.37
N PRO A 95 -3.54 28.89 -8.62
CA PRO A 95 -2.16 28.57 -8.99
C PRO A 95 -1.13 29.35 -8.16
N LYS A 96 -1.37 30.64 -7.92
CA LYS A 96 -0.49 31.50 -7.12
C LYS A 96 -0.49 31.10 -5.64
N GLN A 97 -1.65 30.72 -5.09
CA GLN A 97 -1.75 30.19 -3.73
C GLN A 97 -1.02 28.85 -3.59
N TRP A 98 -1.17 27.97 -4.57
CA TRP A 98 -0.47 26.68 -4.61
C TRP A 98 1.04 26.88 -4.72
N HIS A 99 1.49 27.78 -5.60
CA HIS A 99 2.89 28.18 -5.72
C HIS A 99 3.45 28.73 -4.40
N ARG A 100 2.76 29.69 -3.75
CA ARG A 100 3.19 30.26 -2.46
C ARG A 100 3.23 29.22 -1.34
N LYS A 101 2.26 28.31 -1.31
CA LYS A 101 2.21 27.20 -0.34
C LYS A 101 3.32 26.18 -0.60
N SER A 102 3.64 25.92 -1.86
CA SER A 102 4.72 25.03 -2.29
C SER A 102 6.08 25.60 -1.89
N ILE A 103 6.35 26.88 -2.21
CA ILE A 103 7.58 27.58 -1.80
C ILE A 103 7.75 27.55 -0.28
N ARG A 104 6.67 27.82 0.48
CA ARG A 104 6.72 27.84 1.95
C ARG A 104 6.96 26.45 2.56
N ARG A 105 6.47 25.38 1.93
CA ARG A 105 6.70 24.00 2.39
C ARG A 105 8.09 23.50 2.00
N GLY A 106 8.66 24.01 0.91
CA GLY A 106 9.88 23.48 0.32
C GLY A 106 9.67 22.10 -0.29
N PHE A 107 10.78 21.52 -0.76
CA PHE A 107 10.81 20.18 -1.32
C PHE A 107 11.76 19.31 -0.52
N SER A 108 11.50 18.00 -0.44
CA SER A 108 12.45 17.02 0.09
C SER A 108 12.90 16.07 -1.01
N LEU A 109 14.20 15.78 -1.06
CA LEU A 109 14.78 14.79 -1.96
C LEU A 109 15.59 13.79 -1.15
N ASN A 110 15.18 12.53 -1.15
CA ASN A 110 15.92 11.44 -0.52
C ASN A 110 16.62 10.62 -1.62
N LEU A 111 17.94 10.67 -1.65
CA LEU A 111 18.79 10.05 -2.66
C LEU A 111 19.61 8.94 -2.02
N LEU A 112 19.43 7.71 -2.48
CA LEU A 112 20.25 6.57 -2.07
C LEU A 112 21.43 6.42 -3.04
N CYS A 113 22.64 6.38 -2.51
CA CYS A 113 23.87 6.18 -3.29
C CYS A 113 24.45 4.81 -2.94
N VAL A 114 24.59 3.94 -3.94
CA VAL A 114 25.12 2.58 -3.74
C VAL A 114 26.20 2.29 -4.77
N GLY A 115 27.28 1.68 -4.32
CA GLY A 115 28.36 1.18 -5.18
C GLY A 115 29.61 0.90 -4.36
N GLN A 116 30.60 0.30 -5.01
CA GLN A 116 31.85 -0.12 -4.36
C GLN A 116 32.62 1.08 -3.77
N LYS A 117 33.47 0.83 -2.77
CA LYS A 117 34.34 1.88 -2.21
C LYS A 117 35.27 2.43 -3.31
N GLY A 118 35.48 3.75 -3.29
CA GLY A 118 36.43 4.39 -4.21
C GLY A 118 35.90 4.73 -5.60
N LEU A 119 34.62 4.49 -5.92
CA LEU A 119 34.00 4.92 -7.18
C LEU A 119 33.69 6.43 -7.26
N GLY A 120 33.94 7.20 -6.20
CA GLY A 120 33.74 8.65 -6.20
C GLY A 120 32.31 9.10 -5.85
N LYS A 121 31.54 8.26 -5.13
CA LYS A 121 30.18 8.57 -4.66
C LYS A 121 30.09 9.92 -3.92
N SER A 122 30.92 10.10 -2.89
CA SER A 122 30.99 11.33 -2.10
C SER A 122 31.40 12.55 -2.94
N THR A 123 32.32 12.35 -3.89
CA THR A 123 32.75 13.40 -4.82
C THR A 123 31.61 13.82 -5.74
N LEU A 124 30.88 12.87 -6.33
CA LEU A 124 29.72 13.19 -7.18
C LEU A 124 28.68 13.98 -6.40
N ILE A 125 28.38 13.59 -5.17
CA ILE A 125 27.39 14.29 -4.34
C ILE A 125 27.84 15.72 -4.04
N ASN A 126 29.12 15.92 -3.70
CA ASN A 126 29.66 17.26 -3.51
C ASN A 126 29.61 18.09 -4.81
N THR A 127 29.86 17.46 -5.97
CA THR A 127 29.76 18.11 -7.29
C THR A 127 28.32 18.47 -7.66
N LEU A 128 27.36 17.58 -7.38
CA LEU A 128 25.94 17.74 -7.70
C LEU A 128 25.33 18.94 -6.96
N PHE A 129 25.69 19.13 -5.69
CA PHE A 129 25.14 20.19 -4.86
C PHE A 129 26.06 21.40 -4.68
N ASN A 130 27.26 21.34 -5.26
CA ASN A 130 28.29 22.38 -5.15
C ASN A 130 28.57 22.80 -3.69
N LYS A 131 28.42 21.84 -2.76
CA LYS A 131 28.63 21.99 -1.31
C LYS A 131 29.48 20.81 -0.84
N PRO A 132 30.44 21.01 0.08
CA PRO A 132 31.13 19.90 0.73
C PRO A 132 30.17 19.26 1.74
N LEU A 133 29.37 18.29 1.30
CA LEU A 133 28.54 17.46 2.19
C LEU A 133 29.41 16.41 2.89
N TYR A 134 30.45 15.95 2.18
CA TYR A 134 31.50 15.10 2.73
C TYR A 134 32.78 15.91 2.91
N ASP A 135 33.31 15.93 4.14
CA ASP A 135 34.64 16.45 4.42
C ASP A 135 35.68 15.44 3.89
N LEU A 136 36.04 15.61 2.61
CA LEU A 136 37.03 14.78 1.91
C LEU A 136 38.42 14.79 2.57
N SER A 137 38.70 15.77 3.45
CA SER A 137 39.95 15.91 4.19
C SER A 137 40.06 14.97 5.40
N ALA A 138 38.93 14.61 6.03
CA ALA A 138 38.89 13.76 7.22
C ALA A 138 39.05 12.27 6.88
N ALA A 139 38.46 11.82 5.76
CA ALA A 139 38.57 10.43 5.31
C ALA A 139 40.00 10.06 4.86
N ALA A 140 40.67 10.96 4.13
CA ALA A 140 42.05 10.75 3.69
C ALA A 140 43.05 10.70 4.86
N THR A 141 42.79 11.45 5.94
CA THR A 141 43.63 11.42 7.15
C THR A 141 43.35 10.18 8.02
N ALA A 142 42.11 9.67 8.05
CA ALA A 142 41.76 8.43 8.74
C ALA A 142 42.39 7.18 8.09
N ASP A 143 42.33 7.07 6.74
CA ASP A 143 42.96 5.96 6.02
C ASP A 143 44.51 6.00 6.16
N LEU A 144 45.12 7.19 6.24
CA LEU A 144 46.56 7.37 6.46
C LEU A 144 46.96 7.15 7.93
N ALA A 145 46.08 7.42 8.89
CA ALA A 145 46.27 7.09 10.30
C ALA A 145 46.16 5.57 10.55
N ALA A 146 45.25 4.88 9.86
CA ALA A 146 45.11 3.42 9.93
C ALA A 146 46.36 2.69 9.39
N LEU A 147 47.01 3.24 8.35
CA LEU A 147 48.28 2.71 7.82
C LEU A 147 49.50 2.99 8.72
N LYS A 148 49.44 3.99 9.60
CA LYS A 148 50.54 4.32 10.54
C LYS A 148 50.55 3.48 11.82
N LEU A 149 49.49 2.71 12.08
CA LEU A 149 49.39 1.80 13.23
C LEU A 149 50.06 0.42 13.01
N GLY A 150 50.81 0.25 11.91
CA GLY A 150 51.55 -0.98 11.58
C GLY A 150 52.99 -1.08 12.11
N ASN A 151 53.54 -0.05 12.75
CA ASN A 151 54.89 -0.07 13.33
C ASN A 151 54.84 -0.01 14.87
N ALA A 152 54.34 -1.08 15.50
CA ALA A 152 54.53 -1.32 16.93
C ALA A 152 55.79 -2.19 17.12
N GLY A 153 56.95 -1.54 17.08
CA GLY A 153 58.24 -2.16 17.27
C GLY A 153 59.19 -1.23 18.00
N ASP A 154 58.80 -0.70 19.15
CA ASP A 154 59.75 -0.35 20.20
C ASP A 154 59.04 -0.01 21.52
N ARG A 155 59.76 -0.24 22.64
CA ARG A 155 59.44 0.04 24.06
C ARG A 155 59.15 -1.19 24.93
N MET A 156 60.19 -1.98 25.13
CA MET A 156 60.56 -2.45 26.47
C MET A 156 61.13 -1.28 27.29
N ALA A 157 60.50 -0.93 28.41
CA ALA A 157 61.15 -0.39 29.61
C ALA A 157 60.13 -0.41 30.77
N GLY A 158 60.48 -1.07 31.86
CA GLY A 158 59.58 -1.40 32.97
C GLY A 158 59.24 -0.25 33.92
N ALA A 159 58.21 -0.50 34.73
CA ALA A 159 58.01 0.09 36.06
C ALA A 159 56.92 -0.71 36.79
N ASP A 160 57.39 -1.54 37.72
CA ASP A 160 56.90 -1.78 39.08
C ASP A 160 55.41 -2.02 39.39
N ILE A 161 55.23 -3.13 40.10
CA ILE A 161 54.03 -3.68 40.71
C ILE A 161 53.79 -3.00 42.08
N ASP A 162 52.55 -2.56 42.35
CA ASP A 162 52.02 -2.47 43.72
C ASP A 162 50.56 -2.96 43.74
N PRO A 163 50.25 -4.09 44.41
CA PRO A 163 48.91 -4.65 44.49
C PRO A 163 48.34 -4.39 45.89
N SER A 164 47.89 -3.17 46.16
CA SER A 164 47.11 -2.93 47.38
C SER A 164 46.23 -1.68 47.26
N GLN A 165 44.99 -1.85 46.76
CA GLN A 165 43.80 -1.13 47.23
C GLN A 165 42.54 -1.59 46.47
N GLN A 166 41.69 -2.36 47.16
CA GLN A 166 40.24 -2.39 46.89
C GLN A 166 39.63 -1.10 47.47
N PRO A 167 38.52 -0.62 46.91
CA PRO A 167 37.29 -0.79 47.68
C PRO A 167 36.03 -1.13 46.85
N ARG A 168 35.34 -2.14 47.37
CA ARG A 168 33.90 -2.20 47.69
C ARG A 168 32.86 -2.04 46.57
N GLU A 169 32.20 -3.19 46.39
CA GLU A 169 30.87 -3.44 45.84
C GLU A 169 29.79 -2.47 46.36
N GLU A 170 28.97 -1.97 45.43
CA GLU A 170 27.56 -1.68 45.68
C GLU A 170 26.70 -2.50 44.72
N LEU A 171 25.90 -3.37 45.32
CA LEU A 171 24.98 -4.31 44.70
C LEU A 171 23.63 -3.60 44.52
N GLY A 172 23.14 -3.49 43.28
CA GLY A 172 21.86 -2.83 43.01
C GLY A 172 21.25 -3.18 41.66
N THR A 173 20.55 -4.31 41.61
CA THR A 173 19.40 -4.61 40.73
C THR A 173 19.50 -4.29 39.22
N GLN A 174 20.08 -5.20 38.44
CA GLN A 174 19.70 -5.41 37.03
C GLN A 174 19.69 -6.92 36.74
N GLN A 175 18.52 -7.55 36.87
CA GLN A 175 18.25 -8.87 36.30
C GLN A 175 16.94 -8.80 35.54
N GLN A 176 17.02 -8.39 34.27
CA GLN A 176 16.19 -8.86 33.15
C GLN A 176 16.54 -8.03 31.90
N GLN A 177 17.63 -8.42 31.22
CA GLN A 177 17.87 -8.20 29.79
C GLN A 177 19.27 -8.74 29.46
N GLN A 178 19.39 -10.07 29.38
CA GLN A 178 20.56 -10.71 28.76
C GLN A 178 20.20 -12.15 28.42
N GLN A 179 19.51 -12.31 27.29
CA GLN A 179 19.42 -13.58 26.56
C GLN A 179 18.98 -13.26 25.13
N GLU A 180 19.90 -12.65 24.36
CA GLU A 180 19.98 -12.71 22.89
C GLU A 180 21.24 -11.95 22.44
N ALA A 181 22.41 -12.46 22.83
CA ALA A 181 23.70 -12.01 22.30
C ALA A 181 24.66 -13.18 22.32
N GLY A 182 24.60 -14.01 21.27
CA GLY A 182 25.36 -15.25 21.18
C GLY A 182 25.53 -15.73 19.74
N GLN A 183 25.80 -14.82 18.80
CA GLN A 183 26.51 -15.18 17.58
C GLN A 183 27.85 -14.45 17.60
N ALA A 184 28.92 -15.22 17.66
CA ALA A 184 30.28 -14.72 17.51
C ALA A 184 30.37 -13.98 16.17
N ARG A 185 30.54 -12.65 16.23
CA ARG A 185 30.79 -11.84 15.04
C ARG A 185 32.17 -12.23 14.51
N ASP A 186 32.17 -12.83 13.32
CA ASP A 186 33.38 -13.14 12.58
C ASP A 186 34.12 -11.83 12.26
N PRO A 187 35.36 -11.60 12.75
CA PRO A 187 36.07 -10.32 12.60
C PRO A 187 36.45 -9.98 11.14
N THR A 188 36.18 -10.87 10.19
CA THR A 188 36.42 -10.70 8.75
C THR A 188 35.19 -10.29 7.93
N LYS A 189 34.00 -10.22 8.53
CA LYS A 189 32.78 -9.80 7.82
C LYS A 189 32.64 -8.28 7.87
N VAL A 190 32.97 -7.61 6.77
CA VAL A 190 32.66 -6.19 6.56
C VAL A 190 31.14 -6.08 6.39
N GLU A 191 30.45 -5.55 7.39
CA GLU A 191 29.01 -5.27 7.31
C GLU A 191 28.75 -3.92 6.63
N VAL A 192 27.75 -3.90 5.75
CA VAL A 192 27.26 -2.67 5.10
C VAL A 192 26.58 -1.81 6.16
N LYS A 193 27.12 -0.62 6.41
CA LYS A 193 26.50 0.39 7.28
C LYS A 193 25.72 1.36 6.42
N ILE A 194 24.71 1.98 7.00
CA ILE A 194 23.86 2.95 6.31
C ILE A 194 23.97 4.27 7.06
N GLU A 195 24.38 5.31 6.34
CA GLU A 195 24.56 6.65 6.88
C GLU A 195 23.68 7.63 6.11
N THR A 196 23.01 8.54 6.83
CA THR A 196 22.14 9.55 6.22
C THR A 196 22.68 10.94 6.50
N HIS A 197 22.98 11.68 5.45
CA HIS A 197 23.43 13.07 5.50
C HIS A 197 22.31 14.00 5.02
N THR A 198 21.82 14.86 5.91
CA THR A 198 20.79 15.85 5.59
C THR A 198 21.41 17.22 5.35
N THR A 199 20.99 17.91 4.29
CA THR A 199 21.39 19.29 4.01
C THR A 199 20.27 20.08 3.36
N THR A 200 20.06 21.30 3.83
CA THR A 200 19.13 22.25 3.21
C THR A 200 19.86 23.13 2.18
N ILE A 201 19.31 23.19 0.98
CA ILE A 201 19.80 23.99 -0.13
C ILE A 201 18.68 24.94 -0.53
N GLU A 202 19.01 26.18 -0.83
CA GLU A 202 18.04 27.17 -1.28
C GLU A 202 18.38 27.56 -2.71
N GLU A 203 17.46 27.35 -3.65
CA GLU A 203 17.61 27.73 -5.05
C GLU A 203 16.42 28.59 -5.47
N ASN A 204 16.68 29.81 -5.95
CA ASN A 204 15.65 30.77 -6.39
C ASN A 204 14.53 31.04 -5.35
N GLY A 205 14.88 31.05 -4.05
CA GLY A 205 13.93 31.29 -2.96
C GLY A 205 13.10 30.07 -2.55
N VAL A 206 13.43 28.89 -3.08
CA VAL A 206 12.83 27.60 -2.72
C VAL A 206 13.82 26.79 -1.89
N ALA A 207 13.42 26.40 -0.68
CA ALA A 207 14.22 25.49 0.15
C ALA A 207 14.00 24.02 -0.28
N LEU A 208 15.08 23.34 -0.64
CA LEU A 208 15.18 21.91 -0.88
C LEU A 208 15.92 21.26 0.28
N THR A 209 15.25 20.39 1.02
CA THR A 209 15.86 19.50 2.01
C THR A 209 16.34 18.23 1.32
N LEU A 210 17.64 18.10 1.13
CA LEU A 210 18.26 16.92 0.57
C LEU A 210 18.68 15.97 1.69
N ASN A 211 18.30 14.71 1.58
CA ASN A 211 18.83 13.61 2.38
C ASN A 211 19.59 12.65 1.46
N VAL A 212 20.90 12.54 1.66
CA VAL A 212 21.74 11.58 0.95
C VAL A 212 21.98 10.39 1.86
N ILE A 213 21.58 9.21 1.40
CA ILE A 213 21.78 7.95 2.10
C ILE A 213 22.95 7.25 1.43
N ASP A 214 24.04 7.04 2.16
CA ASP A 214 25.19 6.27 1.69
C ASP A 214 25.18 4.87 2.32
N ALA A 215 25.72 3.91 1.56
CA ALA A 215 25.87 2.53 1.97
C ALA A 215 27.36 2.11 1.92
N PRO A 216 28.21 2.64 2.83
CA PRO A 216 29.61 2.23 2.92
C PRO A 216 29.73 0.73 3.25
N GLY A 217 30.72 0.07 2.64
CA GLY A 217 30.97 -1.36 2.81
C GLY A 217 30.28 -2.27 1.78
N PHE A 218 29.48 -1.71 0.86
CA PHE A 218 28.89 -2.48 -0.23
C PHE A 218 29.96 -2.97 -1.22
N GLY A 219 30.09 -4.29 -1.38
CA GLY A 219 31.04 -4.92 -2.30
C GLY A 219 32.50 -4.98 -1.82
N ASP A 220 32.77 -4.60 -0.56
CA ASP A 220 34.12 -4.63 0.02
C ASP A 220 34.44 -5.98 0.70
N GLY A 221 33.44 -6.83 0.94
CA GLY A 221 33.59 -8.12 1.59
C GLY A 221 34.18 -9.19 0.68
N ILE A 222 34.74 -10.25 1.28
CA ILE A 222 35.16 -11.46 0.53
C ILE A 222 33.92 -12.22 0.03
N ASN A 223 32.88 -12.31 0.87
CA ASN A 223 31.58 -12.85 0.49
C ASN A 223 30.54 -11.71 0.50
N ASN A 224 30.01 -11.40 -0.69
CA ASN A 224 29.05 -10.32 -0.90
C ASN A 224 27.63 -10.83 -1.23
N ALA A 225 27.35 -12.13 -1.05
CA ALA A 225 26.07 -12.75 -1.42
C ALA A 225 24.85 -12.25 -0.62
N ASP A 226 25.02 -11.40 0.39
CA ASP A 226 23.91 -10.77 1.11
C ASP A 226 24.11 -9.24 1.23
N ALA A 227 25.01 -8.66 0.44
CA ALA A 227 25.41 -7.26 0.61
C ALA A 227 24.26 -6.27 0.32
N TRP A 228 23.26 -6.64 -0.48
CA TRP A 228 22.08 -5.82 -0.77
C TRP A 228 20.99 -5.90 0.32
N VAL A 229 20.99 -6.94 1.16
CA VAL A 229 19.93 -7.16 2.17
C VAL A 229 19.79 -5.98 3.14
N PRO A 230 20.88 -5.40 3.70
CA PRO A 230 20.76 -4.23 4.57
C PRO A 230 20.14 -3.02 3.87
N ILE A 231 20.49 -2.80 2.60
CA ILE A 231 20.01 -1.67 1.79
C ILE A 231 18.52 -1.82 1.50
N VAL A 232 18.09 -3.01 1.09
CA VAL A 232 16.66 -3.31 0.85
C VAL A 232 15.86 -3.17 2.14
N ARG A 233 16.38 -3.70 3.26
CA ARG A 233 15.75 -3.58 4.58
C ARG A 233 15.55 -2.12 4.99
N GLU A 234 16.50 -1.26 4.69
CA GLU A 234 16.38 0.17 5.00
C GLU A 234 15.33 0.87 4.13
N ILE A 235 15.23 0.52 2.84
CA ILE A 235 14.17 1.04 1.96
C ILE A 235 12.80 0.63 2.53
N ASP A 236 12.63 -0.64 2.91
CA ASP A 236 11.40 -1.15 3.52
C ASP A 236 11.12 -0.46 4.87
N HIS A 237 12.15 -0.24 5.68
CA HIS A 237 12.03 0.44 6.97
C HIS A 237 11.51 1.89 6.79
N ARG A 238 11.98 2.61 5.78
CA ARG A 238 11.48 3.96 5.46
C ARG A 238 10.04 3.94 4.95
N PHE A 239 9.64 2.91 4.20
CA PHE A 239 8.25 2.73 3.83
C PHE A 239 7.36 2.39 5.04
N ASP A 240 7.83 1.55 5.96
CA ASP A 240 7.14 1.23 7.21
C ASP A 240 6.95 2.49 8.07
N GLN A 241 8.00 3.31 8.24
CA GLN A 241 7.89 4.59 8.96
C GLN A 241 6.84 5.52 8.36
N TYR A 242 6.77 5.59 7.03
CA TYR A 242 5.78 6.41 6.34
C TYR A 242 4.35 5.84 6.50
N LEU A 243 4.19 4.52 6.40
CA LEU A 243 2.91 3.84 6.61
C LEU A 243 2.40 4.02 8.05
N ASP A 244 3.29 3.91 9.03
CA ASP A 244 2.98 4.18 10.42
C ASP A 244 2.53 5.63 10.62
N ALA A 245 3.22 6.59 9.98
CA ALA A 245 2.85 8.00 10.02
C ALA A 245 1.50 8.28 9.34
N GLU A 246 1.17 7.59 8.25
CA GLU A 246 -0.13 7.65 7.57
C GLU A 246 -1.27 7.15 8.47
N ASN A 247 -1.00 6.09 9.24
CA ASN A 247 -1.97 5.48 10.16
C ASN A 247 -2.17 6.26 11.47
N ARG A 248 -1.33 7.27 11.77
CA ARG A 248 -1.51 8.12 12.96
C ARG A 248 -2.79 8.96 12.86
N VAL A 249 -3.35 9.27 14.03
CA VAL A 249 -4.55 10.11 14.17
C VAL A 249 -4.25 11.56 13.78
N ASP A 250 -3.09 12.09 14.19
CA ASP A 250 -2.63 13.43 13.83
C ASP A 250 -1.85 13.39 12.51
N ARG A 251 -2.50 13.82 11.41
CA ARG A 251 -1.95 13.74 10.03
C ARG A 251 -1.44 15.08 9.47
N ASN A 252 -1.30 16.10 10.31
CA ASN A 252 -1.10 17.48 9.84
C ASN A 252 0.29 17.75 9.23
N SER A 253 1.32 16.97 9.58
CA SER A 253 2.68 17.10 9.02
C SER A 253 3.35 15.72 8.97
N ILE A 254 3.21 15.03 7.83
CA ILE A 254 3.93 13.78 7.56
C ILE A 254 5.25 14.15 6.90
N GLU A 255 6.36 13.72 7.49
CA GLU A 255 7.69 13.87 6.92
C GLU A 255 7.95 12.74 5.91
N ASP A 256 8.41 13.09 4.72
CA ASP A 256 8.68 12.13 3.65
C ASP A 256 10.13 11.68 3.71
N ASN A 257 10.37 10.53 4.33
CA ASN A 257 11.70 9.90 4.46
C ASN A 257 11.93 8.79 3.41
N ARG A 258 10.99 8.58 2.47
CA ARG A 258 11.05 7.50 1.48
C ARG A 258 12.13 7.79 0.44
N VAL A 259 12.84 6.76 -0.04
CA VAL A 259 13.90 6.94 -1.05
C VAL A 259 13.28 7.25 -2.41
N HIS A 260 13.52 8.45 -2.94
CA HIS A 260 12.94 8.88 -4.22
C HIS A 260 13.74 8.40 -5.44
N ALA A 261 15.07 8.25 -5.29
CA ALA A 261 15.95 7.79 -6.35
C ALA A 261 17.14 7.02 -5.77
N CYS A 262 17.56 5.96 -6.46
CA CYS A 262 18.74 5.17 -6.14
C CYS A 262 19.78 5.33 -7.26
N LEU A 263 20.87 6.02 -6.97
CA LEU A 263 22.04 6.10 -7.84
C LEU A 263 22.90 4.87 -7.61
N TYR A 264 23.00 4.05 -8.65
CA TYR A 264 23.82 2.86 -8.64
C TYR A 264 25.12 3.09 -9.42
N PHE A 265 26.24 3.09 -8.72
CA PHE A 265 27.56 3.34 -9.30
C PHE A 265 28.17 2.03 -9.80
N ILE A 266 28.33 1.95 -11.11
CA ILE A 266 28.95 0.84 -11.84
C ILE A 266 30.43 1.17 -12.02
N GLU A 267 31.30 0.18 -11.80
CA GLU A 267 32.72 0.32 -12.07
C GLU A 267 33.01 0.31 -13.58
N PRO A 268 33.87 1.21 -14.10
CA PRO A 268 34.19 1.29 -15.52
C PRO A 268 35.16 0.16 -15.93
N THR A 269 34.64 -1.06 -16.09
CA THR A 269 35.42 -2.26 -16.45
C THR A 269 35.45 -2.56 -17.95
N ASN A 270 34.63 -1.88 -18.76
CA ASN A 270 34.50 -2.08 -20.21
C ASN A 270 34.20 -3.54 -20.64
N HIS A 271 33.56 -4.31 -19.75
CA HIS A 271 33.18 -5.69 -20.01
C HIS A 271 31.68 -5.85 -19.71
N SER A 272 31.32 -6.84 -18.91
CA SER A 272 29.96 -7.06 -18.42
C SER A 272 29.74 -6.41 -17.04
N LEU A 273 28.48 -6.19 -16.71
CA LEU A 273 28.07 -5.90 -15.34
C LEU A 273 28.50 -7.04 -14.41
N LYS A 274 28.94 -6.73 -13.18
CA LYS A 274 29.31 -7.77 -12.21
C LYS A 274 28.06 -8.53 -11.75
N ALA A 275 28.22 -9.80 -11.37
CA ALA A 275 27.11 -10.60 -10.84
C ALA A 275 26.46 -9.96 -9.60
N LEU A 276 27.28 -9.40 -8.71
CA LEU A 276 26.82 -8.66 -7.53
C LEU A 276 25.92 -7.47 -7.91
N ASP A 277 26.32 -6.75 -8.95
CA ASP A 277 25.64 -5.56 -9.42
C ASP A 277 24.28 -5.91 -10.04
N LEU A 278 24.24 -7.02 -10.79
CA LEU A 278 23.01 -7.54 -11.37
C LEU A 278 22.01 -7.99 -10.30
N GLU A 279 22.50 -8.72 -9.29
CA GLU A 279 21.68 -9.20 -8.17
C GLU A 279 21.13 -8.04 -7.33
N PHE A 280 21.94 -7.01 -7.09
CA PHE A 280 21.50 -5.77 -6.44
C PHE A 280 20.38 -5.08 -7.24
N CYS A 281 20.58 -4.87 -8.54
CA CYS A 281 19.59 -4.22 -9.40
C CYS A 281 18.26 -5.00 -9.41
N LYS A 282 18.33 -6.34 -9.45
CA LYS A 282 17.17 -7.24 -9.37
C LYS A 282 16.41 -7.15 -8.04
N ALA A 283 17.10 -6.91 -6.93
CA ALA A 283 16.46 -6.75 -5.63
C ALA A 283 15.81 -5.37 -5.43
N VAL A 284 16.37 -4.31 -6.05
CA VAL A 284 15.98 -2.91 -5.75
C VAL A 284 14.99 -2.32 -6.75
N HIS A 285 14.97 -2.75 -8.00
CA HIS A 285 14.17 -2.09 -9.06
C HIS A 285 12.67 -2.01 -8.78
N GLN A 286 12.10 -2.96 -8.03
CA GLN A 286 10.66 -2.94 -7.68
C GLN A 286 10.31 -1.97 -6.55
N LYS A 287 11.31 -1.50 -5.80
CA LYS A 287 11.17 -0.72 -4.57
C LYS A 287 11.65 0.72 -4.71
N CYS A 288 12.63 0.99 -5.57
CA CYS A 288 13.18 2.33 -5.77
C CYS A 288 13.41 2.62 -7.25
N ASN A 289 13.34 3.91 -7.62
CA ASN A 289 13.70 4.38 -8.95
C ASN A 289 15.22 4.23 -9.16
N LEU A 290 15.61 3.18 -9.87
CA LEU A 290 17.00 2.85 -10.13
C LEU A 290 17.55 3.68 -11.30
N ILE A 291 18.67 4.37 -11.04
CA ILE A 291 19.41 5.15 -12.03
C ILE A 291 20.85 4.62 -12.06
N PRO A 292 21.21 3.83 -13.08
CA PRO A 292 22.57 3.30 -13.23
C PRO A 292 23.51 4.39 -13.76
N VAL A 293 24.69 4.47 -13.15
CA VAL A 293 25.68 5.52 -13.38
C VAL A 293 27.05 4.87 -13.51
N ILE A 294 27.73 5.08 -14.62
CA ILE A 294 29.11 4.64 -14.83
C ILE A 294 30.02 5.64 -14.14
N ALA A 295 30.70 5.19 -13.09
CA ALA A 295 31.61 6.00 -12.32
C ALA A 295 32.94 6.23 -13.05
N LYS A 296 33.60 7.37 -12.81
CA LYS A 296 34.93 7.68 -13.36
C LYS A 296 35.02 7.40 -14.86
N SER A 297 34.06 7.94 -15.63
CA SER A 297 34.02 7.70 -17.08
C SER A 297 35.26 8.20 -17.81
N ASP A 298 36.05 9.08 -17.20
CA ASP A 298 37.34 9.56 -17.68
C ASP A 298 38.44 8.49 -17.79
N ILE A 299 38.18 7.26 -17.34
CA ILE A 299 39.07 6.10 -17.53
C ILE A 299 38.88 5.45 -18.91
N LEU A 300 37.70 5.60 -19.49
CA LEU A 300 37.30 4.97 -20.76
C LEU A 300 37.35 6.00 -21.88
N THR A 301 37.60 5.53 -23.09
CA THR A 301 37.44 6.32 -24.32
C THR A 301 35.96 6.43 -24.71
N ASP A 302 35.61 7.40 -25.56
CA ASP A 302 34.22 7.62 -25.97
C ASP A 302 33.61 6.39 -26.69
N GLU A 303 34.42 5.71 -27.52
CA GLU A 303 34.01 4.47 -28.21
C GLU A 303 33.71 3.34 -27.20
N GLU A 304 34.58 3.15 -26.21
CA GLU A 304 34.39 2.15 -25.15
C GLU A 304 33.18 2.47 -24.27
N ILE A 305 32.89 3.75 -24.00
CA ILE A 305 31.71 4.15 -23.25
C ILE A 305 30.44 3.75 -23.98
N GLU A 306 30.36 3.95 -25.29
CA GLU A 306 29.18 3.57 -26.08
C GLU A 306 28.97 2.05 -26.11
N GLU A 307 30.03 1.27 -26.32
CA GLU A 307 29.99 -0.20 -26.26
C GLU A 307 29.58 -0.70 -24.87
N PHE A 308 30.14 -0.11 -23.82
CA PHE A 308 29.83 -0.49 -22.44
C PHE A 308 28.39 -0.12 -22.06
N LYS A 309 27.91 1.06 -22.46
CA LYS A 309 26.49 1.47 -22.30
C LYS A 309 25.56 0.47 -22.99
N ALA A 310 25.84 0.09 -24.22
CA ALA A 310 25.04 -0.88 -24.97
C ALA A 310 25.02 -2.25 -24.29
N THR A 311 26.17 -2.71 -23.79
CA THR A 311 26.31 -3.98 -23.07
C THR A 311 25.49 -3.97 -21.77
N ILE A 312 25.57 -2.90 -20.97
CA ILE A 312 24.81 -2.77 -19.72
C ILE A 312 23.31 -2.76 -20.00
N ARG A 313 22.84 -1.98 -20.99
CA ARG A 313 21.42 -1.94 -21.35
C ARG A 313 20.91 -3.33 -21.75
N GLY A 314 21.63 -4.02 -22.62
CA GLY A 314 21.25 -5.38 -23.04
C GLY A 314 21.18 -6.37 -21.87
N GLN A 315 22.09 -6.28 -20.90
CA GLN A 315 22.07 -7.15 -19.71
C GLN A 315 20.91 -6.85 -18.77
N LEU A 316 20.60 -5.56 -18.55
CA LEU A 316 19.48 -5.15 -17.71
C LEU A 316 18.12 -5.53 -18.34
N GLU A 317 18.00 -5.39 -19.66
CA GLU A 317 16.81 -5.79 -20.41
C GLU A 317 16.60 -7.31 -20.39
N ASN A 318 17.67 -8.09 -20.57
CA ASN A 318 17.59 -9.56 -20.53
C ASN A 318 17.10 -10.11 -19.17
N GLU A 319 17.42 -9.43 -18.08
CA GLU A 319 16.96 -9.80 -16.72
C GLU A 319 15.63 -9.16 -16.32
N GLY A 320 15.05 -8.31 -17.18
CA GLY A 320 13.76 -7.65 -16.94
C GLY A 320 13.80 -6.57 -15.86
N ILE A 321 14.93 -5.88 -15.71
CA ILE A 321 15.10 -4.82 -14.71
C ILE A 321 14.48 -3.52 -15.24
N GLU A 322 13.44 -3.03 -14.55
CA GLU A 322 12.78 -1.75 -14.89
C GLU A 322 13.62 -0.56 -14.39
N LEU A 323 14.17 0.23 -15.31
CA LEU A 323 14.85 1.48 -14.99
C LEU A 323 13.85 2.64 -14.83
N PHE A 324 14.30 3.74 -14.23
CA PHE A 324 13.50 4.95 -14.19
C PHE A 324 13.33 5.54 -15.59
N GLU A 325 12.13 5.40 -16.17
CA GLU A 325 11.76 6.10 -17.39
C GLU A 325 11.02 7.40 -17.07
N PRO A 326 11.46 8.55 -17.62
CA PRO A 326 10.68 9.78 -17.58
C PRO A 326 9.34 9.59 -18.30
N PRO A 327 8.19 9.83 -17.64
CA PRO A 327 6.90 9.66 -18.29
C PRO A 327 6.73 10.68 -19.41
N GLN A 328 6.07 10.24 -20.47
CA GLN A 328 5.68 11.07 -21.60
C GLN A 328 4.19 11.35 -21.50
N TYR A 329 3.80 12.62 -21.47
CA TYR A 329 2.38 12.99 -21.46
C TYR A 329 1.91 13.30 -22.88
N VAL A 330 0.64 12.99 -23.16
CA VAL A 330 0.02 13.21 -24.48
C VAL A 330 -0.04 14.69 -24.86
N LEU A 331 -0.06 15.59 -23.86
CA LEU A 331 -0.06 17.04 -24.06
C LEU A 331 1.35 17.65 -24.10
N ASP A 332 2.42 16.86 -23.96
CA ASP A 332 3.77 17.40 -24.03
C ASP A 332 4.04 17.93 -25.44
N ASP A 333 4.71 19.08 -25.49
CA ASP A 333 5.23 19.63 -26.73
C ASP A 333 6.37 18.75 -27.28
N LYS A 334 6.62 18.86 -28.58
CA LYS A 334 7.63 18.02 -29.26
C LYS A 334 9.04 18.17 -28.67
N GLU A 335 9.37 19.33 -28.11
CA GLU A 335 10.68 19.57 -27.50
C GLU A 335 10.81 18.85 -26.16
N THR A 336 9.80 18.94 -25.30
CA THR A 336 9.75 18.20 -24.02
C THR A 336 9.79 16.69 -24.25
N ALA A 337 9.02 16.17 -25.21
CA ALA A 337 9.04 14.76 -25.55
C ALA A 337 10.42 14.29 -26.05
N ALA A 338 11.08 15.08 -26.91
CA ALA A 338 12.44 14.77 -27.39
C ALA A 338 13.47 14.77 -26.25
N ARG A 339 13.36 15.70 -25.30
CA ARG A 339 14.24 15.76 -24.11
C ARG A 339 14.07 14.54 -23.21
N SER A 340 12.83 14.12 -22.93
CA SER A 340 12.54 12.90 -22.16
C SER A 340 13.16 11.66 -22.82
N LEU A 341 13.03 11.55 -24.16
CA LEU A 341 13.61 10.44 -24.92
C LEU A 341 15.14 10.46 -24.89
N GLN A 342 15.76 11.64 -25.04
CA GLN A 342 17.22 11.79 -24.98
C GLN A 342 17.77 11.41 -23.59
N LEU A 343 17.07 11.78 -22.51
CA LEU A 343 17.48 11.39 -21.17
C LEU A 343 17.37 9.88 -20.95
N HIS A 344 16.36 9.23 -21.55
CA HIS A 344 16.21 7.79 -21.48
C HIS A 344 17.29 7.05 -22.27
N SER A 345 17.59 7.46 -23.50
CA SER A 345 18.59 6.80 -24.35
C SER A 345 20.02 6.92 -23.81
N GLN A 346 20.30 7.98 -23.05
CA GLN A 346 21.60 8.22 -22.43
C GLN A 346 21.88 7.36 -21.20
N MET A 347 20.88 6.66 -20.62
CA MET A 347 21.12 5.76 -19.50
C MET A 347 21.85 4.49 -19.97
N PRO A 348 22.87 3.99 -19.23
CA PRO A 348 23.42 4.52 -17.98
C PRO A 348 24.31 5.77 -18.18
N TYR A 349 24.27 6.73 -17.24
CA TYR A 349 25.00 8.00 -17.38
C TYR A 349 26.49 7.84 -17.11
N ALA A 350 27.34 8.33 -18.02
CA ALA A 350 28.79 8.33 -17.85
C ALA A 350 29.26 9.62 -17.18
N ILE A 351 29.70 9.52 -15.92
CA ILE A 351 29.97 10.69 -15.09
C ILE A 351 31.43 10.86 -14.67
N VAL A 352 31.81 12.12 -14.56
CA VAL A 352 33.04 12.55 -13.90
C VAL A 352 32.66 13.50 -12.75
N GLY A 353 33.09 13.19 -11.53
CA GLY A 353 32.90 14.07 -10.37
C GLY A 353 34.16 14.91 -10.12
N SER A 354 33.99 16.21 -9.91
CA SER A 354 35.05 17.09 -9.38
C SER A 354 34.46 18.26 -8.60
N THR A 355 35.08 18.61 -7.49
CA THR A 355 34.80 19.83 -6.71
C THR A 355 35.84 20.93 -6.96
N THR A 356 36.94 20.59 -7.62
CA THR A 356 38.05 21.50 -7.85
C THR A 356 37.78 22.38 -9.06
N GLN A 357 38.01 23.68 -8.92
CA GLN A 357 38.00 24.63 -10.03
C GLN A 357 39.36 24.59 -10.72
N VAL A 358 39.33 24.43 -12.04
CA VAL A 358 40.50 24.36 -12.92
C VAL A 358 40.36 25.42 -14.01
N SER A 359 41.49 26.00 -14.41
CA SER A 359 41.52 26.95 -15.51
C SER A 359 41.64 26.20 -16.82
N THR A 360 40.66 26.36 -17.71
CA THR A 360 40.75 25.88 -19.11
C THR A 360 41.84 26.67 -19.85
N ALA A 361 42.33 26.13 -20.96
CA ALA A 361 43.26 26.82 -21.87
C ALA A 361 42.72 28.20 -22.32
N ASP A 362 41.40 28.36 -22.37
CA ASP A 362 40.69 29.59 -22.71
C ASP A 362 40.60 30.62 -21.56
N GLY A 363 41.20 30.33 -20.40
CA GLY A 363 41.21 31.22 -19.23
C GLY A 363 39.94 31.23 -18.39
N ARG A 364 38.94 30.40 -18.72
CA ARG A 364 37.72 30.22 -17.92
C ARG A 364 38.00 29.33 -16.72
N GLN A 365 37.45 29.68 -15.56
CA GLN A 365 37.45 28.79 -14.40
C GLN A 365 36.19 27.93 -14.43
N VAL A 366 36.40 26.62 -14.53
CA VAL A 366 35.32 25.62 -14.61
C VAL A 366 35.60 24.50 -13.62
N ARG A 367 34.55 23.80 -13.21
CA ARG A 367 34.71 22.62 -12.35
C ARG A 367 35.19 21.46 -13.22
N GLY A 368 36.31 20.86 -12.83
CA GLY A 368 36.96 19.90 -13.70
C GLY A 368 38.10 19.14 -13.05
N ARG A 369 38.63 18.17 -13.79
CA ARG A 369 39.84 17.40 -13.41
C ARG A 369 40.95 17.78 -14.38
N ALA A 370 42.07 18.24 -13.83
CA ALA A 370 43.25 18.56 -14.62
C ALA A 370 44.17 17.33 -14.70
N TYR A 371 44.52 16.96 -15.93
CA TYR A 371 45.47 15.92 -16.28
C TYR A 371 46.68 16.52 -17.00
N PRO A 372 47.81 15.80 -17.04
CA PRO A 372 48.98 16.25 -17.82
C PRO A 372 48.68 16.49 -19.31
N TRP A 373 47.69 15.79 -19.89
CA TRP A 373 47.31 15.89 -21.30
C TRP A 373 46.12 16.81 -21.58
N GLY A 374 45.43 17.32 -20.56
CA GLY A 374 44.24 18.15 -20.77
C GLY A 374 43.39 18.33 -19.53
N VAL A 375 42.31 19.08 -19.68
CA VAL A 375 41.37 19.37 -18.59
C VAL A 375 40.00 18.84 -18.96
N ILE A 376 39.42 18.01 -18.08
CA ILE A 376 38.07 17.50 -18.24
C ILE A 376 37.11 18.41 -17.48
N GLU A 377 36.24 19.07 -18.23
CA GLU A 377 35.17 19.92 -17.70
C GLU A 377 33.96 19.07 -17.33
N VAL A 378 33.54 19.08 -16.07
CA VAL A 378 32.43 18.25 -15.59
C VAL A 378 31.07 18.79 -16.04
N ASP A 379 30.94 20.11 -16.15
CA ASP A 379 29.70 20.78 -16.57
C ASP A 379 29.52 20.81 -18.10
N ASN A 380 30.41 20.19 -18.86
CA ASN A 380 30.37 20.14 -20.31
C ASN A 380 29.77 18.81 -20.80
N ALA A 381 28.66 18.89 -21.55
CA ALA A 381 27.95 17.72 -22.06
C ALA A 381 28.75 16.88 -23.07
N ALA A 382 29.80 17.45 -23.67
CA ALA A 382 30.68 16.70 -24.57
C ALA A 382 31.70 15.81 -23.82
N HIS A 383 32.02 16.15 -22.57
CA HIS A 383 33.01 15.42 -21.77
C HIS A 383 32.36 14.51 -20.71
N SER A 384 31.15 14.83 -20.26
CA SER A 384 30.44 14.02 -19.27
C SER A 384 28.93 14.20 -19.36
N ASP A 385 28.20 13.12 -19.10
CA ASP A 385 26.75 13.12 -18.98
C ASP A 385 26.25 13.71 -17.65
N PHE A 386 27.14 14.29 -16.84
CA PHE A 386 26.79 14.88 -15.55
C PHE A 386 25.69 15.94 -15.65
N VAL A 387 25.68 16.74 -16.73
CA VAL A 387 24.62 17.74 -16.98
C VAL A 387 23.26 17.07 -17.12
N HIS A 388 23.19 15.96 -17.86
CA HIS A 388 21.96 15.18 -18.05
C HIS A 388 21.48 14.57 -16.73
N LEU A 389 22.40 13.99 -15.94
CA LEU A 389 22.07 13.45 -14.62
C LEU A 389 21.55 14.53 -13.66
N ARG A 390 22.20 15.70 -13.63
CA ARG A 390 21.77 16.84 -12.82
C ARG A 390 20.37 17.32 -13.21
N ASP A 391 20.12 17.44 -14.51
CA ASP A 391 18.83 17.89 -15.02
C ASP A 391 17.71 16.89 -14.70
N LEU A 392 18.02 15.58 -14.71
CA LEU A 392 17.11 14.53 -14.27
C LEU A 392 16.79 14.61 -12.77
N LEU A 393 17.80 14.71 -11.91
CA LEU A 393 17.62 14.62 -10.46
C LEU A 393 17.06 15.89 -9.82
N ILE A 394 17.51 17.07 -10.26
CA ILE A 394 17.27 18.33 -9.53
C ILE A 394 16.34 19.26 -10.30
N LYS A 395 16.48 19.33 -11.63
CA LYS A 395 15.88 20.42 -12.41
C LYS A 395 14.48 20.09 -12.95
N VAL A 396 14.32 18.96 -13.63
CA VAL A 396 13.10 18.68 -14.41
C VAL A 396 12.27 17.56 -13.79
N TYR A 397 12.88 16.42 -13.43
CA TYR A 397 12.14 15.20 -13.06
C TYR A 397 12.10 14.91 -11.56
N LEU A 398 12.55 15.83 -10.71
CA LEU A 398 12.49 15.70 -9.25
C LEU A 398 11.08 15.36 -8.75
N MET A 399 10.08 16.10 -9.21
CA MET A 399 8.69 15.88 -8.84
C MET A 399 8.16 14.54 -9.36
N GLU A 400 8.68 14.10 -10.50
CA GLU A 400 8.22 12.87 -11.14
C GLU A 400 8.81 11.63 -10.48
N LEU A 401 10.07 11.68 -10.07
CA LEU A 401 10.70 10.67 -9.19
C LEU A 401 9.88 10.50 -7.91
N ARG A 402 9.46 11.61 -7.29
CA ARG A 402 8.62 11.57 -6.09
C ARG A 402 7.24 10.99 -6.36
N ARG A 403 6.56 11.41 -7.43
CA ARG A 403 5.24 10.87 -7.82
C ARG A 403 5.28 9.38 -8.14
N LYS A 404 6.29 8.90 -8.88
CA LYS A 404 6.46 7.47 -9.15
C LYS A 404 6.71 6.69 -7.86
N THR A 405 7.48 7.27 -6.94
CA THR A 405 7.71 6.68 -5.60
C THR A 405 6.41 6.57 -4.81
N GLU A 406 5.58 7.61 -4.81
CA GLU A 406 4.31 7.64 -4.07
C GLU A 406 3.25 6.73 -4.69
N ASN A 407 2.95 6.89 -5.98
CA ASN A 407 1.80 6.26 -6.63
C ASN A 407 2.06 4.81 -7.07
N VAL A 408 3.32 4.43 -7.31
CA VAL A 408 3.65 3.10 -7.85
C VAL A 408 4.41 2.28 -6.82
N LEU A 409 5.55 2.78 -6.34
CA LEU A 409 6.45 1.97 -5.49
C LEU A 409 5.88 1.81 -4.08
N TYR A 410 5.48 2.91 -3.44
CA TYR A 410 4.91 2.90 -2.10
C TYR A 410 3.53 2.23 -2.07
N GLU A 411 2.64 2.51 -3.03
CA GLU A 411 1.33 1.83 -3.07
C GLU A 411 1.46 0.32 -3.31
N ARG A 412 2.42 -0.14 -4.11
CA ARG A 412 2.72 -1.57 -4.25
C ARG A 412 3.14 -2.18 -2.91
N TYR A 413 4.11 -1.54 -2.23
CA TYR A 413 4.58 -1.98 -0.92
C TYR A 413 3.46 -1.98 0.13
N ARG A 414 2.67 -0.91 0.20
CA ARG A 414 1.53 -0.75 1.10
C ARG A 414 0.47 -1.82 0.87
N SER A 415 0.13 -2.10 -0.38
CA SER A 415 -0.83 -3.15 -0.74
C SER A 415 -0.32 -4.54 -0.31
N GLU A 416 0.95 -4.84 -0.54
CA GLU A 416 1.58 -6.10 -0.13
C GLU A 416 1.62 -6.25 1.40
N LYS A 417 2.03 -5.19 2.12
CA LYS A 417 2.13 -5.17 3.58
C LYS A 417 0.76 -5.32 4.25
N LEU A 418 -0.26 -4.59 3.77
CA LEU A 418 -1.63 -4.72 4.26
C LEU A 418 -2.23 -6.09 3.95
N GLY A 419 -1.92 -6.63 2.76
CA GLY A 419 -2.26 -7.99 2.37
C GLY A 419 -1.67 -9.03 3.32
N PHE A 420 -0.38 -8.91 3.65
CA PHE A 420 0.30 -9.80 4.60
C PHE A 420 -0.31 -9.74 6.00
N LEU A 421 -0.69 -8.54 6.46
CA LEU A 421 -1.34 -8.34 7.76
C LEU A 421 -2.81 -8.82 7.77
N ASN A 422 -3.32 -9.41 6.68
CA ASN A 422 -4.71 -9.81 6.49
C ASN A 422 -5.73 -8.69 6.74
N ILE A 423 -5.28 -7.42 6.73
CA ILE A 423 -6.14 -6.25 6.72
C ILE A 423 -6.60 -6.08 5.28
N LYS A 424 -7.55 -6.92 4.85
CA LYS A 424 -8.27 -6.66 3.62
C LYS A 424 -9.00 -5.34 3.82
N GLN A 425 -8.61 -4.32 3.07
CA GLN A 425 -9.47 -3.16 2.88
C GLN A 425 -10.76 -3.70 2.28
N ASP A 426 -11.76 -3.83 3.13
CA ASP A 426 -13.06 -4.29 2.69
C ASP A 426 -13.66 -3.14 1.88
N ASN A 427 -13.58 -3.25 0.56
CA ASN A 427 -14.25 -2.31 -0.36
C ASN A 427 -15.77 -2.29 -0.13
N SER A 428 -16.31 -3.14 0.75
CA SER A 428 -17.67 -3.05 1.29
C SER A 428 -17.98 -1.72 1.98
N VAL A 429 -16.97 -1.00 2.49
CA VAL A 429 -17.15 0.32 3.12
C VAL A 429 -17.52 1.41 2.10
N PHE A 430 -17.17 1.21 0.82
CA PHE A 430 -17.52 2.11 -0.29
C PHE A 430 -18.53 1.52 -1.27
N LYS A 431 -19.07 0.31 -1.01
CA LYS A 431 -20.31 -0.10 -1.65
C LYS A 431 -21.41 0.79 -1.08
N GLU A 432 -21.98 1.66 -1.91
CA GLU A 432 -23.29 2.24 -1.64
C GLU A 432 -24.23 1.08 -1.32
N TYR A 433 -24.52 0.95 -0.03
CA TYR A 433 -25.25 -0.17 0.52
C TYR A 433 -26.73 0.18 0.40
N ASP A 434 -27.42 -0.40 -0.57
CA ASP A 434 -28.87 -0.24 -0.68
C ASP A 434 -29.55 -0.91 0.54
N PRO A 435 -30.26 -0.16 1.39
CA PRO A 435 -30.81 -0.66 2.65
C PRO A 435 -31.83 -1.80 2.46
N GLU A 436 -32.49 -1.88 1.31
CA GLU A 436 -33.47 -2.93 0.99
C GLU A 436 -32.84 -4.31 0.78
N LEU A 437 -31.64 -4.36 0.20
CA LEU A 437 -30.97 -5.62 -0.14
C LEU A 437 -30.54 -6.36 1.13
N LYS A 438 -30.02 -5.61 2.12
CA LYS A 438 -29.65 -6.15 3.43
C LYS A 438 -30.87 -6.65 4.21
N GLN A 439 -31.98 -5.92 4.19
CA GLN A 439 -33.22 -6.38 4.83
C GLN A 439 -33.75 -7.67 4.21
N LYS A 440 -33.60 -7.82 2.88
CA LYS A 440 -33.99 -9.03 2.18
C LYS A 440 -33.11 -10.23 2.55
N GLU A 441 -31.80 -10.03 2.65
CA GLU A 441 -30.86 -11.08 3.07
C GLU A 441 -31.07 -11.49 4.53
N GLU A 442 -31.26 -10.53 5.45
CA GLU A 442 -31.57 -10.82 6.86
C GLU A 442 -32.92 -11.54 7.01
N LYS A 443 -33.93 -11.13 6.23
CA LYS A 443 -35.23 -11.81 6.20
C LYS A 443 -35.11 -13.22 5.67
N GLN A 444 -34.35 -13.46 4.61
CA GLN A 444 -34.10 -14.79 4.06
C GLN A 444 -33.36 -15.69 5.06
N LEU A 445 -32.35 -15.16 5.76
CA LEU A 445 -31.66 -15.88 6.82
C LEU A 445 -32.58 -16.21 8.00
N HIS A 446 -33.47 -15.29 8.38
CA HIS A 446 -34.44 -15.54 9.43
C HIS A 446 -35.49 -16.58 9.02
N GLU A 447 -35.98 -16.51 7.79
CA GLU A 447 -36.91 -17.48 7.20
C GLU A 447 -36.28 -18.87 7.13
N ALA A 448 -35.01 -18.98 6.72
CA ALA A 448 -34.28 -20.24 6.72
C ALA A 448 -34.13 -20.83 8.14
N LYS A 449 -33.89 -19.99 9.15
CA LYS A 449 -33.85 -20.43 10.56
C LYS A 449 -35.22 -20.90 11.06
N LEU A 450 -36.29 -20.19 10.70
CA LEU A 450 -37.67 -20.57 11.05
C LEU A 450 -38.07 -21.89 10.38
N ALA A 451 -37.74 -22.07 9.10
CA ALA A 451 -38.00 -23.31 8.38
C ALA A 451 -37.25 -24.50 8.99
N LYS A 452 -36.00 -24.30 9.43
CA LYS A 452 -35.24 -25.33 10.15
C LYS A 452 -35.88 -25.69 11.49
N LEU A 453 -36.29 -24.68 12.27
CA LEU A 453 -36.96 -24.89 13.55
C LEU A 453 -38.32 -25.61 13.36
N GLU A 454 -39.07 -25.27 12.31
CA GLU A 454 -40.33 -25.93 11.97
C GLU A 454 -40.12 -27.40 11.58
N ALA A 455 -39.07 -27.69 10.80
CA ALA A 455 -38.71 -29.06 10.45
C ALA A 455 -38.34 -29.90 11.69
N GLU A 456 -37.58 -29.31 12.63
CA GLU A 456 -37.25 -29.95 13.90
C GLU A 456 -38.50 -30.20 14.76
N MET A 457 -39.42 -29.23 14.86
CA MET A 457 -40.68 -29.39 15.59
C MET A 457 -41.60 -30.46 14.98
N LYS A 458 -41.70 -30.51 13.64
CA LYS A 458 -42.44 -31.56 12.94
C LYS A 458 -41.83 -32.94 13.16
N ALA A 459 -40.50 -33.06 13.18
CA ALA A 459 -39.83 -34.33 13.45
C ALA A 459 -40.14 -34.85 14.87
N VAL A 460 -40.08 -33.97 15.88
CA VAL A 460 -40.43 -34.32 17.27
C VAL A 460 -41.90 -34.72 17.39
N PHE A 461 -42.80 -34.02 16.69
CA PHE A 461 -44.22 -34.38 16.66
C PHE A 461 -44.44 -35.75 16.04
N GLN A 462 -43.83 -36.02 14.89
CA GLN A 462 -43.94 -37.32 14.22
C GLN A 462 -43.41 -38.46 15.09
N GLN A 463 -42.31 -38.23 15.82
CA GLN A 463 -41.77 -39.20 16.76
C GLN A 463 -42.76 -39.51 17.90
N LYS A 464 -43.40 -38.48 18.47
CA LYS A 464 -44.42 -38.66 19.52
C LYS A 464 -45.68 -39.36 19.00
N VAL A 465 -46.11 -39.06 17.78
CA VAL A 465 -47.25 -39.74 17.14
C VAL A 465 -46.94 -41.22 16.95
N ASN A 466 -45.79 -41.55 16.37
CA ASN A 466 -45.38 -42.94 16.17
C ASN A 466 -45.24 -43.71 17.50
N GLU A 467 -44.78 -43.06 18.56
CA GLU A 467 -44.70 -43.68 19.89
C GLU A 467 -46.10 -43.97 20.48
N LYS A 468 -47.03 -43.02 20.33
CA LYS A 468 -48.42 -43.17 20.78
C LYS A 468 -49.16 -44.24 19.98
N GLU A 469 -48.96 -44.29 18.66
CA GLU A 469 -49.54 -45.31 17.79
C GLU A 469 -49.02 -46.71 18.15
N LYS A 470 -47.72 -46.87 18.40
CA LYS A 470 -47.16 -48.13 18.90
C LYS A 470 -47.72 -48.55 20.27
N LYS A 471 -47.95 -47.59 21.18
CA LYS A 471 -48.59 -47.87 22.47
C LYS A 471 -50.04 -48.31 22.29
N LEU A 472 -50.78 -47.65 21.39
CA LEU A 472 -52.15 -48.01 21.06
C LEU A 472 -52.20 -49.42 20.48
N GLN A 473 -51.35 -49.73 19.50
CA GLN A 473 -51.27 -51.05 18.88
C GLN A 473 -50.93 -52.17 19.88
N LYS A 474 -50.04 -51.91 20.86
CA LYS A 474 -49.77 -52.84 21.96
C LYS A 474 -51.00 -53.05 22.85
N SER A 475 -51.71 -51.98 23.17
CA SER A 475 -52.93 -52.08 23.99
C SER A 475 -54.07 -52.81 23.27
N GLU A 476 -54.21 -52.61 21.95
CA GLU A 476 -55.17 -53.34 21.12
C GLU A 476 -54.82 -54.83 21.02
N ALA A 477 -53.54 -55.16 20.84
CA ALA A 477 -53.08 -56.55 20.83
C ALA A 477 -53.28 -57.25 22.18
N GLU A 478 -53.05 -56.55 23.30
CA GLU A 478 -53.33 -57.08 24.65
C GLU A 478 -54.83 -57.30 24.86
N LEU A 479 -55.66 -56.34 24.45
CA LEU A 479 -57.13 -56.46 24.52
C LEU A 479 -57.62 -57.66 23.68
N PHE A 480 -57.08 -57.82 22.48
CA PHE A 480 -57.40 -58.94 21.59
C PHE A 480 -57.00 -60.29 22.21
N ASN A 481 -55.81 -60.39 22.80
CA ASN A 481 -55.36 -61.60 23.48
C ASN A 481 -56.24 -61.94 24.69
N ARG A 482 -56.62 -60.95 25.51
CA ARG A 482 -57.57 -61.16 26.62
C ARG A 482 -58.93 -61.64 26.12
N HIS A 483 -59.43 -61.07 25.04
CA HIS A 483 -60.69 -61.47 24.45
C HIS A 483 -60.62 -62.90 23.88
N LYS A 484 -59.50 -63.27 23.25
CA LYS A 484 -59.24 -64.64 22.79
C LYS A 484 -59.19 -65.63 23.95
N GLU A 485 -58.44 -65.33 25.01
CA GLU A 485 -58.38 -66.18 26.21
C GLU A 485 -59.73 -66.33 26.90
N MET A 486 -60.52 -65.26 27.00
CA MET A 486 -61.87 -65.32 27.56
C MET A 486 -62.78 -66.19 26.69
N LYS A 487 -62.71 -66.05 25.36
CA LYS A 487 -63.45 -66.88 24.41
C LYS A 487 -63.04 -68.35 24.53
N ASP A 488 -61.75 -68.65 24.64
CA ASP A 488 -61.23 -70.01 24.80
C ASP A 488 -61.63 -70.63 26.16
N LYS A 489 -61.73 -69.83 27.22
CA LYS A 489 -62.27 -70.29 28.52
C LYS A 489 -63.76 -70.60 28.40
N LEU A 490 -64.54 -69.74 27.73
CA LEU A 490 -65.96 -69.96 27.51
C LEU A 490 -66.22 -71.19 26.64
N THR A 491 -65.46 -71.41 25.56
CA THR A 491 -65.61 -72.61 24.72
C THR A 491 -65.21 -73.89 25.46
N LYS A 492 -64.17 -73.85 26.31
CA LYS A 492 -63.84 -74.98 27.19
C LYS A 492 -64.94 -75.26 28.21
N GLN A 493 -65.53 -74.22 28.81
CA GLN A 493 -66.68 -74.39 29.71
C GLN A 493 -67.89 -74.97 28.98
N LEU A 494 -68.16 -74.51 27.76
CA LEU A 494 -69.25 -75.01 26.92
C LEU A 494 -69.05 -76.49 26.60
N LYS A 495 -67.84 -76.88 26.18
CA LYS A 495 -67.49 -78.28 25.91
C LYS A 495 -67.58 -79.17 27.15
N ALA A 496 -67.11 -78.69 28.30
CA ALA A 496 -67.22 -79.44 29.56
C ALA A 496 -68.69 -79.61 30.01
N LEU A 497 -69.55 -78.62 29.73
CA LEU A 497 -70.99 -78.74 29.95
C LEU A 497 -71.65 -79.70 28.96
N GLU A 498 -71.24 -79.70 27.70
CA GLU A 498 -71.69 -80.68 26.70
C GLU A 498 -71.27 -82.11 27.07
N ASP A 499 -70.02 -82.33 27.50
CA ASP A 499 -69.53 -83.63 27.95
C ASP A 499 -70.29 -84.11 29.21
N LYS A 500 -70.58 -83.20 30.16
CA LYS A 500 -71.43 -83.50 31.32
C LYS A 500 -72.87 -83.81 30.91
N LYS A 501 -73.44 -83.08 29.95
CA LYS A 501 -74.77 -83.36 29.39
C LYS A 501 -74.80 -84.74 28.74
N HIS A 502 -73.78 -85.08 27.95
CA HIS A 502 -73.67 -86.40 27.31
C HIS A 502 -73.48 -87.53 28.33
N GLN A 503 -72.68 -87.33 29.40
CA GLN A 503 -72.58 -88.28 30.51
C GLN A 503 -73.90 -88.46 31.24
N LEU A 504 -74.63 -87.36 31.48
CA LEU A 504 -75.96 -87.43 32.08
C LEU A 504 -76.95 -88.15 31.18
N GLU A 505 -76.94 -87.90 29.87
CA GLU A 505 -77.77 -88.61 28.89
C GLU A 505 -77.42 -90.11 28.83
N MET A 506 -76.14 -90.50 28.83
CA MET A 506 -75.72 -91.90 28.95
C MET A 506 -76.15 -92.53 30.28
N SER A 507 -76.13 -91.76 31.39
CA SER A 507 -76.60 -92.24 32.70
C SER A 507 -78.13 -92.35 32.76
N LEU A 508 -78.87 -91.50 32.04
CA LEU A 508 -80.33 -91.56 31.93
C LEU A 508 -80.79 -92.77 31.09
N VAL A 509 -80.03 -93.09 30.03
CA VAL A 509 -80.26 -94.30 29.23
C VAL A 509 -80.03 -95.56 30.07
N ASN A 510 -79.05 -95.56 30.99
CA ASN A 510 -78.80 -96.70 31.90
C ASN A 510 -79.71 -96.74 33.14
N GLN A 511 -80.38 -95.65 33.54
CA GLN A 511 -81.31 -95.60 34.68
C GLN A 511 -82.80 -95.73 34.30
N SER A 512 -83.14 -95.89 33.02
CA SER A 512 -84.53 -96.08 32.56
C SER A 512 -85.00 -97.54 32.51
N ALA A 513 -84.23 -98.49 33.08
CA ALA A 513 -84.63 -99.88 33.30
C ALA A 513 -84.80 -100.20 34.80
N ASN A 514 -85.66 -99.47 35.51
CA ASN A 514 -86.50 -99.98 36.61
C ASN A 514 -87.32 -98.83 37.21
N SER A 515 -88.64 -98.92 37.04
CA SER A 515 -89.66 -98.07 37.68
C SER A 515 -89.92 -98.53 39.14
N PRO A 516 -90.91 -98.01 39.91
CA PRO A 516 -91.83 -96.88 39.64
C PRO A 516 -92.17 -95.95 40.84
N ALA A 517 -92.98 -94.94 40.52
CA ALA A 517 -94.20 -94.51 41.22
C ALA A 517 -94.17 -93.44 42.34
N GLN A 518 -94.95 -92.38 42.03
CA GLN A 518 -95.89 -91.60 42.87
C GLN A 518 -95.34 -90.47 43.76
N THR A 519 -96.05 -89.37 44.08
CA THR A 519 -97.11 -88.51 43.50
C THR A 519 -97.28 -87.35 44.52
N LYS A 520 -97.88 -86.21 44.09
CA LYS A 520 -98.59 -85.18 44.91
C LYS A 520 -97.68 -84.21 45.73
N LYS A 521 -98.01 -82.95 45.99
CA LYS A 521 -99.03 -81.96 45.56
C LYS A 521 -98.66 -80.62 46.26
N LYS A 522 -99.04 -79.48 45.64
CA LYS A 522 -99.32 -78.13 46.23
C LYS A 522 -98.08 -77.38 46.81
N GLY A 523 -97.81 -76.10 46.57
CA GLY A 523 -98.60 -74.98 46.05
C GLY A 523 -98.82 -73.92 47.16
N PHE A 524 -98.10 -72.80 47.10
CA PHE A 524 -98.47 -71.40 47.46
C PHE A 524 -97.19 -70.51 47.42
N LEU A 525 -97.00 -69.64 46.43
CA LEU A 525 -97.32 -68.19 46.36
C LEU A 525 -96.62 -67.31 47.42
N ARG A 526 -95.67 -66.47 47.00
CA ARG A 526 -95.91 -65.04 46.73
C ARG A 526 -94.79 -64.43 45.90
#